data_AF-A0A9F5IKQ9-F1
#
_entry.id   AF-A0A9F5IKQ9-F1
#
_cell.length_a   1.000
_cell.length_b   1.000
_cell.length_c   1.000
_cell.angle_alpha   90.00
_cell.angle_beta   90.00
_cell.angle_gamma   90.00
#
_symmetry.space_group_name_H-M   'P 1'
#
loop_
_entity.id
_entity.type
_entity.pdbx_description
1 polymer ?
#
loop_
_entity_poly.entity_id
_entity_poly.type
_entity_poly.pdbx_seq_one_letter_code
_entity_poly.pdbx_strand_id
1 'polypeptide(L)'
;MDAPGHLFLILIFMSFLSIRVRHEKTDTVRCIKSCRPNDANCVLDPVHTISHTVISLPTFREFTRPEEIIFLRAITPAYSTNEADIIFDITEGNLRDSFDIIKRYMDGMTVGVVRQVKPIIGPFYATLKLEMNYVVGGVVSHRNVVNVHIFVSEYWF
;
A
#
# COMPACT_ATOMS: atom_id res chain seq x y z
N MET A 1 -3.43 -22.87 17.34
CA MET A 1 -4.53 -21.88 17.28
C MET A 1 -4.22 -20.98 16.11
N ASP A 2 -4.72 -21.37 14.94
CA ASP A 2 -4.51 -20.67 13.69
C ASP A 2 -5.19 -19.30 13.73
N ALA A 3 -4.39 -18.25 13.55
CA ALA A 3 -4.93 -16.91 13.31
C ALA A 3 -5.51 -16.88 11.88
N PRO A 4 -6.79 -16.50 11.70
CA PRO A 4 -7.41 -16.47 10.39
C PRO A 4 -6.70 -15.46 9.50
N GLY A 5 -6.40 -15.87 8.28
CA GLY A 5 -5.60 -15.12 7.31
C GLY A 5 -6.03 -13.66 7.19
N HIS A 6 -5.14 -12.76 7.61
CA HIS A 6 -5.24 -11.34 7.32
C HIS A 6 -5.11 -11.16 5.81
N LEU A 7 -6.22 -11.10 5.06
CA LEU A 7 -6.17 -10.68 3.66
C LEU A 7 -5.89 -9.17 3.65
N PHE A 8 -4.72 -8.77 3.15
CA PHE A 8 -4.47 -7.39 2.80
C PHE A 8 -4.75 -7.25 1.30
N LEU A 9 -5.66 -6.35 0.92
CA LEU A 9 -6.02 -6.17 -0.47
C LEU A 9 -5.42 -4.85 -0.94
N ILE A 10 -4.37 -4.92 -1.75
CA ILE A 10 -3.87 -3.79 -2.51
C ILE A 10 -4.75 -3.72 -3.76
N LEU A 11 -5.57 -2.67 -3.88
CA LEU A 11 -6.34 -2.41 -5.07
C LEU A 11 -5.62 -1.34 -5.88
N ILE A 12 -5.15 -1.72 -7.07
CA ILE A 12 -4.55 -0.78 -8.02
C ILE A 12 -5.66 -0.35 -8.97
N PHE A 13 -5.99 0.93 -8.96
CA PHE A 13 -6.96 1.50 -9.88
C PHE A 13 -6.18 2.29 -10.93
N MET A 14 -5.84 1.64 -12.04
CA MET A 14 -5.37 2.36 -13.21
C MET A 14 -6.58 2.95 -13.93
N SER A 15 -6.92 4.20 -13.62
CA SER A 15 -8.00 4.97 -14.26
C SER A 15 -7.88 5.11 -15.78
N PHE A 16 -6.81 4.59 -16.40
CA PHE A 16 -6.54 4.65 -17.83
C PHE A 16 -6.56 3.31 -18.57
N LEU A 17 -6.94 2.21 -17.92
CA LEU A 17 -7.10 0.94 -18.63
C LEU A 17 -8.35 0.20 -18.13
N SER A 18 -9.51 0.56 -18.67
CA SER A 18 -10.63 -0.39 -18.78
C SER A 18 -10.28 -1.45 -19.83
N ILE A 19 -9.23 -2.23 -19.57
CA ILE A 19 -9.08 -3.54 -20.19
C ILE A 19 -9.66 -4.51 -19.18
N ARG A 20 -10.68 -5.26 -19.58
CA ARG A 20 -11.09 -6.48 -18.87
C ARG A 20 -9.93 -7.47 -18.93
N VAL A 21 -8.94 -7.30 -18.06
CA VAL A 21 -7.91 -8.31 -17.83
C VAL A 21 -8.58 -9.39 -16.99
N ARG A 22 -8.80 -10.53 -17.63
CA ARG A 22 -9.26 -11.77 -17.03
C ARG A 22 -8.26 -12.17 -15.94
N HIS A 23 -8.51 -11.80 -14.68
CA HIS A 23 -7.89 -12.31 -13.44
C HIS A 23 -6.50 -12.96 -13.65
N GLU A 24 -5.56 -12.21 -14.22
CA GLU A 24 -4.18 -12.65 -14.37
C GLU A 24 -3.50 -12.32 -13.04
N LYS A 25 -2.82 -13.31 -12.45
CA LYS A 25 -2.18 -13.25 -11.12
C LYS A 25 -1.74 -11.82 -10.81
N THR A 26 -2.29 -11.22 -9.77
CA THR A 26 -1.75 -9.97 -9.24
C THR A 26 -0.25 -10.14 -9.03
N ASP A 27 0.58 -9.31 -9.68
CA ASP A 27 2.03 -9.22 -9.50
C ASP A 27 2.38 -8.67 -8.10
N THR A 28 1.78 -9.26 -7.08
CA THR A 28 1.88 -8.92 -5.67
C THR A 28 2.54 -10.09 -4.95
N VAL A 29 3.81 -9.91 -4.61
CA VAL A 29 4.53 -10.87 -3.77
C VAL A 29 4.31 -10.48 -2.33
N ARG A 30 3.73 -11.38 -1.52
CA ARG A 30 3.45 -11.12 -0.11
C ARG A 30 4.23 -12.06 0.79
N CYS A 31 5.01 -11.47 1.68
CA CYS A 31 5.72 -12.14 2.75
C CYS A 31 4.95 -11.96 4.05
N ILE A 32 4.78 -13.05 4.79
CA ILE A 32 4.13 -13.06 6.11
C ILE A 32 5.18 -13.50 7.12
N LYS A 33 5.30 -12.73 8.20
CA LYS A 33 6.21 -13.02 9.30
C LYS A 33 5.89 -14.37 9.94
N SER A 34 6.93 -15.17 10.16
CA SER A 34 6.87 -16.44 10.88
C SER A 34 8.08 -16.52 11.80
N CYS A 35 7.82 -16.56 13.11
CA CYS A 35 8.86 -16.58 14.14
C CYS A 35 8.99 -17.96 14.77
N ARG A 36 10.21 -18.33 15.17
CA ARG A 36 10.41 -19.46 16.07
C ARG A 36 9.90 -19.09 17.46
N PRO A 37 9.34 -20.04 18.24
CA PRO A 37 8.77 -19.75 19.56
C PRO A 37 9.72 -19.05 20.54
N ASN A 38 11.04 -19.31 20.44
CA ASN A 38 12.04 -18.77 21.36
C ASN A 38 12.74 -17.50 20.85
N ASP A 39 12.38 -16.99 19.67
CA ASP A 39 12.97 -15.77 19.13
C ASP A 39 12.14 -14.55 19.54
N ALA A 40 12.44 -14.02 20.73
CA ALA A 40 11.73 -12.86 21.28
C ALA A 40 11.89 -11.61 20.40
N ASN A 41 13.06 -11.42 19.77
CA ASN A 41 13.30 -10.27 18.89
C ASN A 41 12.38 -10.34 17.67
N CYS A 42 12.26 -11.53 17.07
CA CYS A 42 11.30 -11.73 15.98
C CYS A 42 9.88 -11.46 16.47
N VAL A 43 9.42 -12.06 17.58
CA VAL A 43 8.03 -11.88 18.05
C VAL A 43 7.68 -10.41 18.32
N LEU A 44 8.60 -9.65 18.92
CA LEU A 44 8.42 -8.25 19.28
C LEU A 44 8.49 -7.27 18.10
N ASP A 45 9.01 -7.67 16.94
CA ASP A 45 9.02 -6.83 15.75
C ASP A 45 7.57 -6.50 15.29
N PRO A 46 7.15 -5.23 15.21
CA PRO A 46 5.79 -4.89 14.80
C PRO A 46 5.49 -5.23 13.33
N VAL A 47 6.50 -5.47 12.48
CA VAL A 47 6.30 -5.76 11.05
C VAL A 47 5.75 -7.18 10.88
N HIS A 48 4.46 -7.29 10.52
CA HIS A 48 3.81 -8.58 10.31
C HIS A 48 3.82 -9.02 8.85
N THR A 49 3.72 -8.08 7.91
CA THR A 49 3.73 -8.40 6.49
C THR A 49 4.53 -7.39 5.68
N ILE A 50 5.17 -7.89 4.63
CA ILE A 50 5.86 -7.10 3.63
C ILE A 50 5.30 -7.54 2.28
N SER A 51 4.76 -6.60 1.52
CA SER A 51 4.24 -6.85 0.18
C SER A 51 5.05 -6.07 -0.84
N HIS A 52 5.35 -6.68 -1.98
CA HIS A 52 5.92 -6.02 -3.14
C HIS A 52 4.89 -6.04 -4.26
N THR A 53 4.67 -4.90 -4.89
CA THR A 53 3.78 -4.78 -6.04
C THR A 53 4.44 -3.94 -7.11
N VAL A 54 4.13 -4.21 -8.37
CA VAL A 54 4.63 -3.44 -9.51
C VAL A 54 3.46 -2.72 -10.16
N ILE A 55 3.64 -1.43 -10.44
CA ILE A 55 2.70 -0.64 -11.23
C ILE A 55 3.44 0.10 -12.34
N SER A 56 2.75 0.24 -13.46
CA SER A 56 3.20 1.07 -14.58
C SER A 56 2.31 2.31 -14.66
N LEU A 57 2.88 3.49 -14.81
CA LEU A 57 2.16 4.76 -14.97
C LEU A 57 2.56 5.43 -16.30
N PRO A 58 1.65 6.15 -16.97
CA PRO A 58 2.01 7.00 -18.10
C PRO A 58 2.76 8.25 -17.67
N THR A 59 3.44 8.89 -18.64
CA THR A 59 3.80 10.30 -18.50
C THR A 59 2.55 11.17 -18.67
N PHE A 60 2.07 11.78 -17.59
CA PHE A 60 0.98 12.76 -17.63
C PHE A 60 1.50 14.16 -18.01
N ARG A 61 1.15 14.63 -19.21
CA ARG A 61 1.47 16.01 -19.66
C ARG A 61 0.49 17.04 -19.11
N GLU A 62 -0.79 16.67 -19.02
CA GLU A 62 -1.87 17.53 -18.54
C GLU A 62 -2.32 17.09 -17.16
N PHE A 63 -1.58 17.53 -16.15
CA PHE A 63 -1.86 17.22 -14.76
C PHE A 63 -2.78 18.29 -14.15
N THR A 64 -4.10 18.11 -14.31
CA THR A 64 -5.10 19.08 -13.84
C THR A 64 -5.55 18.86 -12.40
N ARG A 65 -5.40 17.63 -11.89
CA ARG A 65 -5.79 17.22 -10.54
C ARG A 65 -4.93 16.05 -10.06
N PRO A 66 -4.83 15.82 -8.74
CA PRO A 66 -4.24 14.60 -8.20
C PRO A 66 -4.94 13.35 -8.72
N GLU A 67 -4.14 12.38 -9.18
CA GLU A 67 -4.64 11.11 -9.71
C GLU A 67 -4.45 10.01 -8.66
N GLU A 68 -5.53 9.32 -8.31
CA GLU A 68 -5.51 8.22 -7.34
C GLU A 68 -4.96 6.96 -8.01
N ILE A 69 -3.88 6.40 -7.46
CA ILE A 69 -3.15 5.29 -8.11
C ILE A 69 -3.26 3.97 -7.35
N ILE A 70 -3.24 4.02 -6.02
CA ILE A 70 -3.20 2.82 -5.16
C ILE A 70 -4.12 3.01 -3.98
N PHE A 71 -4.89 1.97 -3.67
CA PHE A 71 -5.75 1.90 -2.51
C PHE A 71 -5.25 0.79 -1.58
N LEU A 72 -4.84 1.18 -0.38
CA LEU A 72 -4.44 0.29 0.69
C LEU A 72 -5.64 0.01 1.57
N ARG A 73 -6.23 -1.18 1.46
CA ARG A 73 -7.36 -1.59 2.29
C ARG A 73 -6.87 -2.35 3.52
N ALA A 74 -7.18 -1.81 4.69
CA ALA A 74 -7.04 -2.53 5.94
C ALA A 74 -8.24 -3.47 6.13
N ILE A 75 -8.00 -4.76 6.30
CA ILE A 75 -9.01 -5.66 6.87
C ILE A 75 -8.72 -5.75 8.36
N THR A 76 -9.55 -5.08 9.16
CA THR A 76 -9.50 -5.16 10.62
C THR A 76 -9.76 -6.60 11.04
N PRO A 77 -8.94 -7.22 11.91
CA PRO A 77 -9.24 -8.56 12.40
C PRO A 77 -10.60 -8.58 13.10
N ALA A 78 -11.34 -9.69 12.95
CA ALA A 78 -12.68 -9.90 13.53
C ALA A 78 -12.74 -9.79 15.07
N TYR A 79 -11.58 -9.66 15.74
CA TYR A 79 -11.42 -9.57 17.20
C TYR A 79 -10.80 -8.25 17.67
N SER A 80 -10.92 -7.14 16.92
CA SER A 80 -10.57 -5.83 17.48
C SER A 80 -11.69 -5.36 18.40
N THR A 81 -11.61 -5.74 19.68
CA THR A 81 -12.48 -5.19 20.75
C THR A 81 -12.19 -3.71 21.04
N ASN A 82 -11.10 -3.17 20.48
CA ASN A 82 -10.70 -1.77 20.58
C ASN A 82 -10.58 -1.18 19.17
N GLU A 83 -11.07 0.04 18.95
CA GLU A 83 -10.80 0.87 17.78
C GLU A 83 -9.29 1.02 17.60
N ALA A 84 -8.67 0.16 16.80
CA ALA A 84 -7.30 0.38 16.36
C ALA A 84 -7.31 1.54 15.36
N ASP A 85 -6.57 2.60 15.64
CA ASP A 85 -6.41 3.68 14.68
C ASP A 85 -5.37 3.26 13.63
N ILE A 86 -5.74 3.38 12.37
CA ILE A 86 -4.87 3.01 11.25
C ILE A 86 -4.24 4.27 10.68
N ILE A 87 -2.92 4.31 10.71
CA ILE A 87 -2.09 5.40 10.18
C ILE A 87 -1.39 4.90 8.92
N PHE A 88 -1.38 5.74 7.88
CA PHE A 88 -0.76 5.46 6.60
C PHE A 88 0.33 6.46 6.31
N ASP A 89 1.54 5.98 6.02
CA ASP A 89 2.70 6.82 5.80
C ASP A 89 3.46 6.41 4.54
N ILE A 90 4.02 7.40 3.84
CA ILE A 90 5.06 7.19 2.82
C ILE A 90 6.40 7.41 3.53
N THR A 91 7.17 6.35 3.71
CA THR A 91 8.41 6.42 4.50
C THR A 91 9.64 6.60 3.65
N GLU A 92 9.67 6.06 2.43
CA GLU A 92 10.83 6.11 1.54
C GLU A 92 10.40 6.18 0.06
N GLY A 93 11.31 6.67 -0.79
CA GLY A 93 11.17 6.60 -2.24
C GLY A 93 10.21 7.61 -2.88
N ASN A 94 9.69 8.57 -2.12
CA ASN A 94 8.86 9.65 -2.64
C ASN A 94 9.69 10.73 -3.34
N LEU A 95 10.13 10.45 -4.56
CA LEU A 95 10.97 11.41 -5.30
C LEU A 95 10.19 12.71 -5.56
N ARG A 96 10.81 13.85 -5.20
CA ARG A 96 10.27 15.22 -5.42
C ARG A 96 8.90 15.46 -4.78
N ASP A 97 8.53 14.66 -3.77
CA ASP A 97 7.20 14.70 -3.16
C ASP A 97 6.09 14.62 -4.22
N SER A 98 6.27 13.69 -5.17
CA SER A 98 5.35 13.53 -6.30
C SER A 98 4.11 12.71 -5.92
N PHE A 99 4.14 12.05 -4.77
CA PHE A 99 3.05 11.27 -4.23
C PHE A 99 2.63 11.76 -2.85
N ASP A 100 1.34 11.66 -2.55
CA ASP A 100 0.83 11.79 -1.19
C ASP A 100 -0.07 10.60 -0.84
N ILE A 101 -0.41 10.47 0.44
CA ILE A 101 -1.34 9.47 0.92
C ILE A 101 -2.39 10.13 1.79
N ILE A 102 -3.66 9.84 1.52
CA ILE A 102 -4.79 10.34 2.31
C ILE A 102 -5.57 9.18 2.90
N LYS A 103 -6.07 9.36 4.12
CA LYS A 103 -6.97 8.41 4.77
C LYS A 103 -8.41 8.71 4.35
N ARG A 104 -9.12 7.69 3.86
CA ARG A 104 -10.54 7.76 3.49
C ARG A 104 -11.31 6.64 4.20
N TYR A 105 -12.56 6.92 4.53
CA TYR A 105 -13.50 5.90 5.00
C TYR A 105 -14.45 5.54 3.86
N MET A 106 -14.46 4.27 3.46
CA MET A 106 -15.30 3.74 2.39
C MET A 106 -15.96 2.45 2.88
N ASP A 107 -17.29 2.38 2.83
CA ASP A 107 -18.07 1.19 3.19
C ASP A 107 -17.71 0.59 4.57
N GLY A 108 -17.52 1.46 5.57
CA GLY A 108 -17.15 1.07 6.94
C GLY A 108 -15.69 0.63 7.11
N MET A 109 -14.85 0.84 6.09
CA MET A 109 -13.44 0.46 6.11
C MET A 109 -12.53 1.66 5.95
N THR A 110 -11.41 1.64 6.65
CA THR A 110 -10.35 2.61 6.46
C THR A 110 -9.47 2.22 5.27
N VAL A 111 -9.33 3.15 4.33
CA VAL A 111 -8.56 2.98 3.10
C VAL A 111 -7.53 4.10 3.01
N GLY A 112 -6.27 3.74 2.78
CA GLY A 112 -5.21 4.68 2.41
C GLY A 112 -5.20 4.86 0.90
N VAL A 113 -5.39 6.08 0.41
CA VAL A 113 -5.39 6.40 -1.02
C VAL A 113 -4.09 7.10 -1.35
N VAL A 114 -3.21 6.42 -2.09
CA VAL A 114 -2.00 7.02 -2.64
C VAL A 114 -2.36 7.77 -3.91
N ARG A 115 -1.95 9.03 -4.01
CA ARG A 115 -2.21 9.86 -5.17
C ARG A 115 -0.90 10.38 -5.73
N GLN A 116 -0.82 10.45 -7.04
CA GLN A 116 0.16 11.29 -7.70
C GLN A 116 -0.32 12.74 -7.60
N VAL A 117 0.51 13.64 -7.08
CA VAL A 117 0.23 15.08 -6.89
C VAL A 117 1.10 15.98 -7.77
N LYS A 118 2.11 15.42 -8.44
CA LYS A 118 2.94 16.12 -9.42
C LYS A 118 3.12 15.26 -10.68
N PRO A 119 3.20 15.87 -11.86
CA PRO A 119 3.53 15.14 -13.08
C PRO A 119 4.95 14.56 -12.99
N ILE A 120 5.11 13.32 -13.44
CA ILE A 120 6.40 12.65 -13.58
C ILE A 120 6.60 12.37 -15.07
N ILE A 121 7.69 12.88 -15.62
CA ILE A 121 8.07 12.66 -17.01
C ILE A 121 9.00 11.44 -17.04
N GLY A 122 8.60 10.40 -17.76
CA GLY A 122 9.38 9.19 -17.94
C GLY A 122 10.53 9.35 -18.94
N PRO A 123 11.37 8.30 -19.12
CA PRO A 123 11.31 7.03 -18.39
C PRO A 123 11.84 7.18 -16.96
N PHE A 124 11.12 6.64 -15.99
CA PHE A 124 11.48 6.75 -14.58
C PHE A 124 11.11 5.50 -13.78
N TYR A 125 11.95 5.13 -12.82
CA TYR A 125 11.74 4.00 -11.93
C TYR A 125 11.92 4.44 -10.48
N ALA A 126 11.00 4.07 -9.60
CA ALA A 126 11.12 4.28 -8.17
C ALA A 126 10.47 3.15 -7.39
N THR A 127 10.92 2.96 -6.15
CA THR A 127 10.25 2.08 -5.19
C THR A 127 9.69 2.95 -4.08
N LEU A 128 8.37 3.14 -4.02
CA LEU A 128 7.72 3.78 -2.89
C LEU A 128 7.52 2.78 -1.76
N LYS A 129 7.99 3.13 -0.56
CA LYS A 129 7.74 2.35 0.65
C LYS A 129 6.60 2.97 1.43
N LEU A 130 5.52 2.21 1.56
CA LEU A 130 4.32 2.58 2.28
C LEU A 130 4.27 1.77 3.57
N GLU A 131 3.88 2.41 4.66
CA GLU A 131 3.62 1.73 5.93
C GLU A 131 2.15 1.93 6.33
N MET A 132 1.52 0.85 6.78
CA MET A 132 0.23 0.88 7.45
C MET A 132 0.44 0.43 8.88
N ASN A 133 0.29 1.36 9.80
CA ASN A 133 0.49 1.19 11.23
C ASN A 133 -0.87 1.05 11.93
N TYR A 134 -1.07 -0.05 12.65
CA TYR A 134 -2.21 -0.26 13.53
C TYR A 134 -1.81 0.18 14.93
N VAL A 135 -2.42 1.27 15.39
CA VAL A 135 -2.12 1.89 16.67
C VAL A 135 -3.23 1.57 17.66
N VAL A 136 -2.89 0.92 18.77
CA VAL A 136 -3.82 0.59 19.86
C VAL A 136 -3.28 1.21 21.13
N GLY A 137 -4.08 2.07 21.77
CA GLY A 137 -3.66 2.76 23.00
C GLY A 137 -2.40 3.63 22.82
N GLY A 138 -2.19 4.18 21.61
CA GLY A 138 -1.03 5.02 21.29
C GLY A 138 0.25 4.26 20.91
N VAL A 139 0.24 2.92 20.91
CA VAL A 139 1.39 2.08 20.54
C VAL A 139 1.11 1.32 19.25
N VAL A 140 2.11 1.20 18.38
CA VAL A 140 2.03 0.40 17.15
C VAL A 140 1.98 -1.08 17.52
N SER A 141 0.82 -1.70 17.33
CA SER A 141 0.60 -3.14 17.56
C SER A 141 1.04 -3.96 16.35
N HIS A 142 0.74 -3.47 15.14
CA HIS A 142 1.07 -4.15 13.89
C HIS A 142 1.47 -3.12 12.84
N ARG A 143 2.42 -3.51 11.99
CA ARG A 143 2.86 -2.75 10.83
C ARG A 143 2.83 -3.66 9.61
N ASN A 144 2.19 -3.16 8.55
CA ASN A 144 2.27 -3.74 7.23
C ASN A 144 3.08 -2.82 6.33
N VAL A 145 4.08 -3.36 5.67
CA VAL A 145 4.93 -2.62 4.74
C VAL A 145 4.55 -3.01 3.31
N VAL A 146 4.37 -2.02 2.45
CA VAL A 146 4.08 -2.22 1.03
C VAL A 146 5.12 -1.46 0.21
N ASN A 147 5.92 -2.21 -0.52
CA ASN A 147 6.90 -1.72 -1.47
C ASN A 147 6.27 -1.69 -2.86
N VAL A 148 6.02 -0.50 -3.37
CA VAL A 148 5.44 -0.27 -4.68
C VAL A 148 6.55 0.08 -5.65
N HIS A 149 6.84 -0.81 -6.58
CA HIS A 149 7.75 -0.55 -7.70
C HIS A 149 6.97 0.16 -8.80
N ILE A 150 7.28 1.42 -9.00
CA ILE A 150 6.63 2.28 -9.98
C ILE A 150 7.54 2.42 -11.19
N PHE A 151 7.02 2.07 -12.35
CA PHE A 151 7.63 2.38 -13.64
C PHE A 151 6.80 3.44 -14.37
N VAL A 152 7.40 4.58 -14.68
CA VAL A 152 6.77 5.63 -15.51
C VAL A 152 7.31 5.50 -16.93
N SER A 153 6.42 5.25 -17.88
CA SER A 153 6.75 5.13 -19.29
C SER A 153 7.18 6.46 -19.90
N GLU A 154 8.11 6.44 -20.85
CA GLU A 154 8.45 7.60 -21.70
C GLU A 154 7.30 8.05 -22.60
N TYR A 155 6.37 7.12 -22.89
CA TYR A 155 5.19 7.39 -23.70
C TYR A 155 4.08 8.03 -22.87
N TRP A 156 3.40 8.99 -23.49
CA TRP A 156 2.17 9.60 -23.02
C TRP A 156 1.02 9.05 -23.87
N PHE A 157 -0.14 8.83 -23.27
CA PHE A 157 -1.35 8.36 -23.96
C PHE A 157 -2.57 9.17 -23.52
#